data_AF-A0A1F8XTU7-F1
#
_entry.id   AF-A0A1F8XTU7-F1
#
_cell.length_a   1.000
_cell.length_b   1.000
_cell.length_c   1.000
_cell.angle_alpha   90.00
_cell.angle_beta   90.00
_cell.angle_gamma   90.00
#
_symmetry.space_group_name_H-M   'P 1'
#
loop_
_entity.id
_entity.type
_entity.pdbx_description
1 polymer ?
#
loop_
_entity_poly.entity_id
_entity_poly.type
_entity_poly.pdbx_seq_one_letter_code
_entity_poly.pdbx_strand_id
1 'polypeptide(L)'
;MKPIRIPGHYNYIAAFFTLACNLSCSYCINKFGRDGFVKKRLSGEEWVRGINRIISRDDLPITFQGGEPSLHKDFIYIINHIKPSLNIDILTNLQFDVDEFMKNVDPNRIKRDSPYASIRVSFHPETMVLDPLVEKVLKLQNAGYSIGIWGVLHPSQEAIVREAQKKCEALGIDFRFKEFLGEHDGRMYGTYKYEGACDKEFEKSVLCKTTELIMGSDGSVYRCHSDLYEGRTPVGNIIDPAFDIEDIYRPCHVYGHCNPCDIKVKTNRLQEFGHTSVDIKDIDLERK
;
A
#
# COMPACT_ATOMS: atom_id res chain seq x y z
N MET A 1 11.91 -7.07 -23.16
CA MET A 1 10.83 -6.11 -22.84
C MET A 1 11.46 -4.77 -22.50
N LYS A 2 10.80 -3.65 -22.82
CA LYS A 2 11.32 -2.30 -22.53
C LYS A 2 11.50 -2.12 -21.02
N PRO A 3 12.65 -1.59 -20.52
CA PRO A 3 12.81 -1.24 -19.12
C PRO A 3 11.85 -0.11 -18.72
N ILE A 4 11.33 -0.16 -17.50
CA ILE A 4 10.42 0.85 -16.95
C ILE A 4 11.22 1.71 -15.98
N ARG A 5 11.52 2.94 -16.38
CA ARG A 5 12.31 3.87 -15.55
C ARG A 5 11.36 4.65 -14.66
N ILE A 6 11.54 4.54 -13.33
CA ILE A 6 10.71 5.27 -12.38
C ILE A 6 11.11 6.75 -12.38
N PRO A 7 10.17 7.70 -12.56
CA PRO A 7 10.48 9.12 -12.48
C PRO A 7 11.10 9.52 -11.14
N GLY A 8 12.05 10.45 -11.15
CA GLY A 8 12.83 10.82 -9.95
C GLY A 8 12.01 11.37 -8.78
N HIS A 9 10.84 11.92 -9.05
CA HIS A 9 9.95 12.48 -8.05
C HIS A 9 8.91 11.48 -7.50
N TYR A 10 8.83 10.26 -8.04
CA TYR A 10 7.90 9.25 -7.54
C TYR A 10 8.23 8.85 -6.09
N ASN A 11 7.25 8.58 -5.25
CA ASN A 11 7.41 8.27 -3.83
C ASN A 11 6.96 6.87 -3.42
N TYR A 12 6.27 6.15 -4.31
CA TYR A 12 5.77 4.83 -3.99
C TYR A 12 5.69 3.91 -5.20
N ILE A 13 5.97 2.62 -4.99
CA ILE A 13 5.69 1.56 -5.95
C ILE A 13 4.87 0.50 -5.22
N ALA A 14 3.64 0.30 -5.68
CA ALA A 14 2.67 -0.57 -5.05
C ALA A 14 2.32 -1.75 -5.95
N ALA A 15 2.54 -2.97 -5.46
CA ALA A 15 2.09 -4.20 -6.10
C ALA A 15 0.94 -4.81 -5.29
N PHE A 16 -0.28 -4.68 -5.81
CA PHE A 16 -1.48 -5.26 -5.25
C PHE A 16 -1.67 -6.68 -5.80
N PHE A 17 -1.02 -7.68 -5.20
CA PHE A 17 -1.12 -9.07 -5.67
C PHE A 17 -2.54 -9.61 -5.63
N THR A 18 -3.35 -9.12 -4.69
CA THR A 18 -4.77 -9.41 -4.56
C THR A 18 -5.42 -8.37 -3.63
N LEU A 19 -6.70 -8.04 -3.85
CA LEU A 19 -7.50 -7.31 -2.87
C LEU A 19 -8.28 -8.24 -1.92
N ALA A 20 -8.25 -9.56 -2.14
CA ALA A 20 -8.75 -10.52 -1.15
C ALA A 20 -7.92 -10.47 0.13
N CYS A 21 -8.60 -10.62 1.26
CA CYS A 21 -8.01 -10.67 2.59
C CYS A 21 -8.71 -11.76 3.41
N ASN A 22 -7.96 -12.40 4.31
CA ASN A 22 -8.48 -13.37 5.29
C ASN A 22 -8.94 -12.70 6.60
N LEU A 23 -8.96 -11.36 6.65
CA LEU A 23 -9.61 -10.56 7.68
C LEU A 23 -10.83 -9.82 7.12
N SER A 24 -11.67 -9.29 8.00
CA SER A 24 -12.94 -8.62 7.65
C SER A 24 -13.15 -7.29 8.37
N CYS A 25 -12.08 -6.51 8.57
CA CYS A 25 -12.12 -5.25 9.32
C CYS A 25 -13.17 -4.28 8.77
N SER A 26 -13.92 -3.64 9.67
CA SER A 26 -15.01 -2.71 9.33
C SER A 26 -14.49 -1.42 8.66
N TYR A 27 -13.29 -1.00 9.04
CA TYR A 27 -12.64 0.26 8.66
C TYR A 27 -11.62 0.09 7.50
N CYS A 28 -11.67 -1.01 6.76
CA CYS A 28 -10.67 -1.32 5.73
C CYS A 28 -10.67 -0.29 4.59
N ILE A 29 -9.54 0.39 4.39
CA ILE A 29 -9.40 1.43 3.35
C ILE A 29 -9.54 0.90 1.92
N ASN A 30 -9.29 -0.40 1.68
CA ASN A 30 -9.48 -1.01 0.36
C ASN A 30 -10.97 -1.11 -0.02
N LYS A 31 -11.87 -1.00 0.97
CA LYS A 31 -13.32 -0.93 0.76
C LYS A 31 -13.82 0.52 0.70
N PHE A 32 -12.92 1.50 0.67
CA PHE A 32 -13.29 2.89 0.48
C PHE A 32 -13.65 3.13 -1.00
N GLY A 33 -14.95 3.14 -1.30
CA GLY A 33 -15.48 3.31 -2.65
C GLY A 33 -16.45 2.18 -3.00
N ARG A 34 -16.68 1.97 -4.29
CA ARG A 34 -17.46 0.84 -4.81
C ARG A 34 -16.55 -0.39 -4.96
N ASP A 35 -17.11 -1.58 -4.78
CA ASP A 35 -16.40 -2.84 -5.04
C ASP A 35 -16.33 -3.11 -6.56
N GLY A 36 -15.31 -2.56 -7.20
CA GLY A 36 -15.08 -2.66 -8.65
C GLY A 36 -13.92 -3.58 -9.04
N PHE A 37 -13.41 -4.37 -8.10
CA PHE A 37 -12.10 -5.03 -8.25
C PHE A 37 -12.05 -6.13 -9.31
N VAL A 38 -10.96 -6.14 -10.09
CA VAL A 38 -10.63 -7.18 -11.05
C VAL A 38 -10.16 -8.45 -10.34
N LYS A 39 -11.00 -9.50 -10.34
CA LYS A 39 -10.68 -10.78 -9.69
C LYS A 39 -9.51 -11.55 -10.32
N LYS A 40 -9.11 -11.20 -11.55
CA LYS A 40 -8.00 -11.85 -12.26
C LYS A 40 -6.70 -11.58 -11.52
N ARG A 41 -5.87 -12.62 -11.39
CA ARG A 41 -4.55 -12.57 -10.78
C ARG A 41 -3.52 -13.05 -11.79
N LEU A 42 -2.44 -12.32 -11.95
CA LEU A 42 -1.24 -12.78 -12.63
C LEU A 42 -0.67 -13.99 -11.89
N SER A 43 0.03 -14.85 -12.61
CA SER A 43 0.91 -15.86 -12.02
C SER A 43 2.16 -15.21 -11.42
N GLY A 44 2.88 -15.95 -10.57
CA GLY A 44 4.18 -15.51 -10.05
C GLY A 44 5.19 -15.18 -11.15
N GLU A 45 5.23 -15.96 -12.23
CA GLU A 45 6.11 -15.72 -13.38
C GLU A 45 5.79 -14.41 -14.10
N GLU A 46 4.50 -14.11 -14.28
CA GLU A 46 4.05 -12.85 -14.91
C GLU A 46 4.39 -11.64 -14.05
N TRP A 47 4.20 -11.75 -12.72
CA TRP A 47 4.63 -10.71 -11.77
C TRP A 47 6.14 -10.46 -11.84
N VAL A 48 6.93 -11.53 -11.76
CA VAL A 48 8.40 -11.46 -11.84
C VAL A 48 8.83 -10.84 -13.16
N ARG A 49 8.24 -11.28 -14.28
CA ARG A 49 8.52 -10.74 -15.62
C ARG A 49 8.23 -9.25 -15.73
N GLY A 50 7.10 -8.80 -15.17
CA GLY A 50 6.73 -7.38 -15.17
C GLY A 50 7.62 -6.54 -14.25
N ILE A 51 7.73 -6.93 -12.97
CA ILE A 51 8.47 -6.18 -11.95
C ILE A 51 9.96 -6.08 -12.29
N ASN A 52 10.58 -7.13 -12.83
CA ASN A 52 12.01 -7.10 -13.16
C ASN A 52 12.40 -6.10 -14.26
N ARG A 53 11.42 -5.56 -15.00
CA ARG A 53 11.63 -4.45 -15.94
C ARG A 53 11.88 -3.11 -15.24
N ILE A 54 11.44 -2.96 -14.00
CA ILE A 54 11.53 -1.71 -13.24
C ILE A 54 13.00 -1.37 -12.98
N ILE A 55 13.39 -0.15 -13.29
CA ILE A 55 14.64 0.48 -12.87
C ILE A 55 14.24 1.48 -11.79
N SER A 56 14.44 1.06 -10.54
CA SER A 56 14.22 1.88 -9.35
C SER A 56 15.57 2.25 -8.72
N ARG A 57 15.47 3.07 -7.68
CA ARG A 57 16.57 3.53 -6.82
C ARG A 57 16.45 2.85 -5.46
N ASP A 58 17.55 2.81 -4.71
CA ASP A 58 17.66 2.02 -3.47
C ASP A 58 16.67 2.49 -2.38
N ASP A 59 16.34 3.77 -2.34
CA ASP A 59 15.38 4.39 -1.41
C ASP A 59 13.90 4.18 -1.79
N LEU A 60 13.61 3.51 -2.92
CA LEU A 60 12.25 3.28 -3.40
C LEU A 60 11.99 1.78 -3.67
N PRO A 61 11.58 1.03 -2.63
CA PRO A 61 11.27 -0.39 -2.75
C PRO A 61 9.96 -0.64 -3.49
N ILE A 62 9.82 -1.85 -4.03
CA ILE A 62 8.53 -2.40 -4.45
C ILE A 62 7.78 -2.85 -3.21
N THR A 63 6.61 -2.28 -2.96
CA THR A 63 5.81 -2.62 -1.79
C THR A 63 4.72 -3.62 -2.15
N PHE A 64 4.83 -4.85 -1.65
CA PHE A 64 3.81 -5.89 -1.79
C PHE A 64 2.70 -5.65 -0.78
N GLN A 65 1.48 -5.49 -1.29
CA GLN A 65 0.33 -5.14 -0.48
C GLN A 65 -0.98 -5.58 -1.14
N GLY A 66 -2.08 -5.07 -0.61
CA GLY A 66 -3.42 -5.20 -1.15
C GLY A 66 -4.38 -5.50 -0.03
N GLY A 67 -5.20 -6.54 -0.21
CA GLY A 67 -5.91 -7.15 0.91
C GLY A 67 -4.90 -7.82 1.83
N GLU A 68 -4.49 -9.03 1.47
CA GLU A 68 -3.37 -9.73 2.09
C GLU A 68 -2.48 -10.34 0.99
N PRO A 69 -1.24 -9.84 0.77
CA PRO A 69 -0.40 -10.31 -0.33
C PRO A 69 0.01 -11.78 -0.19
N SER A 70 0.10 -12.32 1.03
CA SER A 70 0.44 -13.74 1.25
C SER A 70 -0.63 -14.73 0.76
N LEU A 71 -1.84 -14.26 0.46
CA LEU A 71 -2.88 -15.08 -0.18
C LEU A 71 -2.61 -15.34 -1.67
N HIS A 72 -1.62 -14.68 -2.26
CA HIS A 72 -1.16 -15.04 -3.58
C HIS A 72 -0.40 -16.36 -3.50
N LYS A 73 -0.85 -17.39 -4.24
CA LYS A 73 -0.26 -18.74 -4.19
C LYS A 73 1.26 -18.78 -4.45
N ASP A 74 1.75 -17.84 -5.27
CA ASP A 74 3.16 -17.73 -5.64
C ASP A 74 3.90 -16.64 -4.83
N PHE A 75 3.39 -16.22 -3.66
CA PHE A 75 3.96 -15.11 -2.87
C PHE A 75 5.45 -15.27 -2.57
N ILE A 76 5.86 -16.44 -2.05
CA ILE A 76 7.27 -16.76 -1.77
C ILE A 76 8.08 -16.82 -3.07
N TYR A 77 7.52 -17.40 -4.14
CA TYR A 77 8.18 -17.45 -5.44
C TYR A 77 8.49 -16.03 -5.96
N ILE A 78 7.54 -15.11 -5.89
CA ILE A 78 7.72 -13.72 -6.35
C ILE A 78 8.84 -13.03 -5.57
N ILE A 79 8.85 -13.14 -4.23
CA ILE A 79 9.92 -12.58 -3.38
C ILE A 79 11.30 -13.05 -3.86
N ASN A 80 11.45 -14.35 -4.09
CA ASN A 80 12.74 -14.95 -4.40
C ASN A 80 13.22 -14.70 -5.84
N HIS A 81 12.33 -14.36 -6.78
CA HIS A 81 12.67 -14.23 -8.21
C HIS A 81 12.65 -12.79 -8.73
N ILE A 82 12.23 -11.81 -7.93
CA ILE A 82 12.50 -10.41 -8.24
C ILE A 82 14.00 -10.15 -8.10
N LYS A 83 14.58 -9.44 -9.08
CA LYS A 83 16.02 -9.20 -9.17
C LYS A 83 16.56 -8.55 -7.87
N PRO A 84 17.77 -8.93 -7.41
CA PRO A 84 18.31 -8.44 -6.14
C PRO A 84 18.49 -6.91 -6.07
N SER A 85 18.65 -6.24 -7.22
CA SER A 85 18.76 -4.78 -7.28
C SER A 85 17.44 -4.04 -7.01
N LEU A 86 16.33 -4.76 -6.77
CA LEU A 86 15.06 -4.19 -6.35
C LEU A 86 14.78 -4.56 -4.90
N ASN A 87 14.80 -3.54 -4.05
CA ASN A 87 14.38 -3.64 -2.66
C ASN A 87 12.88 -3.95 -2.58
N ILE A 88 12.50 -4.71 -1.55
CA ILE A 88 11.13 -5.14 -1.30
C ILE A 88 10.70 -4.66 0.09
N ASP A 89 9.51 -4.10 0.18
CA ASP A 89 8.76 -3.97 1.43
C ASP A 89 7.48 -4.82 1.35
N ILE A 90 7.00 -5.31 2.50
CA ILE A 90 5.79 -6.13 2.60
C ILE A 90 4.82 -5.49 3.60
N LEU A 91 3.57 -5.30 3.20
CA LEU A 91 2.47 -4.90 4.07
C LEU A 91 1.54 -6.11 4.22
N THR A 92 1.44 -6.64 5.43
CA THR A 92 0.74 -7.90 5.69
C THR A 92 0.03 -7.86 7.04
N ASN A 93 -1.00 -8.67 7.22
CA ASN A 93 -1.62 -8.98 8.51
C ASN A 93 -0.94 -10.16 9.25
N LEU A 94 0.09 -10.77 8.64
CA LEU A 94 0.87 -11.90 9.17
C LEU A 94 0.05 -13.16 9.52
N GLN A 95 -1.13 -13.31 8.90
CA GLN A 95 -2.00 -14.48 9.06
C GLN A 95 -1.62 -15.61 8.08
N PHE A 96 -0.33 -15.98 8.08
CA PHE A 96 0.23 -17.13 7.36
C PHE A 96 1.22 -17.90 8.24
N ASP A 97 1.74 -19.02 7.72
CA ASP A 97 2.75 -19.85 8.38
C ASP A 97 4.14 -19.18 8.30
N VAL A 98 4.59 -18.65 9.42
CA VAL A 98 5.90 -17.96 9.50
C VAL A 98 7.08 -18.92 9.48
N ASP A 99 6.91 -20.19 9.85
CA ASP A 99 7.97 -21.20 9.76
C ASP A 99 8.23 -21.58 8.31
N GLU A 100 7.17 -21.81 7.54
CA GLU A 100 7.28 -22.02 6.10
C GLU A 100 7.92 -20.81 5.40
N PHE A 101 7.50 -19.60 5.77
CA PHE A 101 8.10 -18.38 5.25
C PHE A 101 9.60 -18.31 5.55
N MET A 102 10.01 -18.54 6.80
CA MET A 102 11.41 -18.49 7.20
C MET A 102 12.28 -19.56 6.56
N LYS A 103 11.70 -20.74 6.31
CA LYS A 103 12.40 -21.82 5.60
C LYS A 103 12.73 -21.46 4.16
N ASN A 104 11.92 -20.62 3.51
CA ASN A 104 11.99 -20.41 2.07
C ASN A 104 12.42 -19.00 1.65
N VAL A 105 12.51 -18.03 2.56
CA VAL A 105 12.84 -16.64 2.24
C VAL A 105 14.03 -16.20 3.07
N ASP A 106 15.15 -15.84 2.46
CA ASP A 106 16.29 -15.28 3.20
C ASP A 106 15.90 -13.91 3.80
N PRO A 107 16.16 -13.63 5.10
CA PRO A 107 15.87 -12.32 5.69
C PRO A 107 16.55 -11.16 4.96
N ASN A 108 17.74 -11.37 4.38
CA ASN A 108 18.44 -10.35 3.59
C ASN A 108 17.73 -10.01 2.28
N ARG A 109 16.85 -10.88 1.78
CA ARG A 109 16.05 -10.59 0.58
C ARG A 109 15.08 -9.44 0.80
N ILE A 110 14.60 -9.28 2.03
CA ILE A 110 13.58 -8.29 2.42
C ILE A 110 14.12 -7.39 3.55
N LYS A 111 15.42 -7.10 3.48
CA LYS A 111 16.09 -6.19 4.40
C LYS A 111 16.80 -5.12 3.59
N ARG A 112 16.55 -3.87 3.94
CA ARG A 112 17.21 -2.70 3.36
C ARG A 112 17.50 -1.68 4.45
N ASP A 113 18.41 -0.76 4.17
CA ASP A 113 18.62 0.39 5.03
C ASP A 113 17.40 1.33 4.93
N SER A 114 16.76 1.60 6.08
CA SER A 114 15.47 2.27 6.15
C SER A 114 15.20 2.76 7.57
N PRO A 115 14.56 3.93 7.76
CA PRO A 115 14.13 4.39 9.08
C PRO A 115 12.94 3.60 9.64
N TYR A 116 12.46 2.56 8.95
CA TYR A 116 11.37 1.68 9.37
C TYR A 116 11.54 0.27 8.80
N ALA A 117 10.91 -0.71 9.46
CA ALA A 117 10.99 -2.10 9.07
C ALA A 117 10.46 -2.38 7.64
N SER A 118 11.14 -3.27 6.91
CA SER A 118 10.73 -3.69 5.56
C SER A 118 9.46 -4.54 5.55
N ILE A 119 9.24 -5.34 6.59
CA ILE A 119 7.98 -6.05 6.83
C ILE A 119 7.16 -5.24 7.82
N ARG A 120 6.03 -4.71 7.36
CA ARG A 120 5.13 -3.85 8.12
C ARG A 120 3.83 -4.60 8.39
N VAL A 121 3.71 -5.12 9.61
CA VAL A 121 2.56 -5.91 10.01
C VAL A 121 1.43 -4.99 10.47
N SER A 122 0.27 -5.06 9.85
CA SER A 122 -0.90 -4.30 10.28
C SER A 122 -1.65 -5.05 11.38
N PHE A 123 -1.72 -4.45 12.57
CA PHE A 123 -2.50 -4.96 13.69
C PHE A 123 -3.94 -4.46 13.63
N HIS A 124 -4.89 -5.39 13.67
CA HIS A 124 -6.33 -5.13 13.55
C HIS A 124 -7.10 -5.70 14.74
N PRO A 125 -7.33 -4.93 15.82
CA PRO A 125 -7.88 -5.47 17.06
C PRO A 125 -9.34 -5.97 16.96
N GLU A 126 -10.09 -5.57 15.93
CA GLU A 126 -11.41 -6.17 15.63
C GLU A 126 -11.34 -7.65 15.26
N THR A 127 -10.22 -8.10 14.70
CA THR A 127 -10.10 -9.43 14.09
C THR A 127 -8.86 -10.19 14.53
N MET A 128 -7.99 -9.57 15.31
CA MET A 128 -6.70 -10.14 15.75
C MET A 128 -6.55 -10.04 17.26
N VAL A 129 -5.95 -11.08 17.83
CA VAL A 129 -5.43 -11.05 19.21
C VAL A 129 -3.96 -10.65 19.16
N LEU A 130 -3.55 -9.75 20.06
CA LEU A 130 -2.19 -9.18 20.05
C LEU A 130 -1.11 -10.22 20.33
N ASP A 131 -1.31 -11.09 21.32
CA ASP A 131 -0.24 -11.97 21.83
C ASP A 131 0.27 -12.97 20.77
N PRO A 132 -0.60 -13.67 20.02
CA PRO A 132 -0.16 -14.51 18.91
C PRO A 132 0.56 -13.72 17.80
N LEU A 133 0.18 -12.47 17.56
CA LEU A 133 0.89 -11.60 16.62
C LEU A 133 2.30 -11.28 17.13
N VAL A 134 2.42 -10.89 18.40
CA VAL A 134 3.70 -10.57 19.05
C VAL A 134 4.65 -11.77 19.00
N GLU A 135 4.17 -12.98 19.28
CA GLU A 135 4.98 -14.20 19.19
C GLU A 135 5.55 -14.41 17.78
N LYS A 136 4.72 -14.27 16.74
CA LYS A 136 5.18 -14.39 15.35
C LYS A 136 6.18 -13.31 14.97
N VAL A 137 5.97 -12.07 15.41
CA VAL A 137 6.87 -10.94 15.12
C VAL A 137 8.22 -11.14 15.80
N LEU A 138 8.25 -11.51 17.08
CA LEU A 138 9.51 -11.82 17.78
C LEU A 138 10.25 -12.99 17.15
N LYS A 139 9.53 -14.01 16.69
CA LYS A 139 10.11 -15.15 15.99
C LYS A 139 10.84 -14.73 14.70
N LEU A 140 10.20 -13.89 13.87
CA LEU A 140 10.83 -13.33 12.67
C LEU A 140 11.97 -12.35 13.01
N GLN A 141 11.81 -11.51 14.02
CA GLN A 141 12.87 -10.59 14.45
C GLN A 141 14.12 -11.35 14.91
N ASN A 142 13.95 -12.42 15.69
CA ASN A 142 15.05 -13.28 16.13
C ASN A 142 15.71 -14.06 14.99
N ALA A 143 14.98 -14.33 13.91
CA ALA A 143 15.51 -14.92 12.68
C ALA A 143 16.19 -13.88 11.75
N GLY A 144 16.29 -12.61 12.16
CA GLY A 144 17.04 -11.56 11.47
C GLY A 144 16.23 -10.72 10.47
N TYR A 145 14.90 -10.90 10.40
CA TYR A 145 14.04 -10.10 9.54
C TYR A 145 13.89 -8.68 10.08
N SER A 146 13.82 -7.71 9.16
CA SER A 146 13.41 -6.34 9.47
C SER A 146 11.89 -6.27 9.53
N ILE A 147 11.32 -6.40 10.72
CA ILE A 147 9.86 -6.48 10.94
C ILE A 147 9.40 -5.55 12.07
N GLY A 148 8.21 -4.96 11.91
CA GLY A 148 7.56 -4.15 12.94
C GLY A 148 6.03 -4.15 12.77
N ILE A 149 5.33 -3.54 13.72
CA ILE A 149 3.87 -3.51 13.79
C ILE A 149 3.35 -2.08 13.54
N TRP A 150 2.23 -1.97 12.83
CA TRP A 150 1.51 -0.73 12.59
C TRP A 150 0.06 -0.87 13.03
N GLY A 151 -0.40 0.03 13.89
CA GLY A 151 -1.79 0.12 14.32
C GLY A 151 -2.47 1.37 13.74
N VAL A 152 -3.71 1.22 13.27
CA VAL A 152 -4.53 2.38 12.85
C VAL A 152 -5.22 2.97 14.08
N LEU A 153 -5.13 4.28 14.26
CA LEU A 153 -5.83 5.01 15.33
C LEU A 153 -7.29 5.24 14.96
N HIS A 154 -8.05 4.15 14.80
CA HIS A 154 -9.50 4.24 14.64
C HIS A 154 -10.14 4.67 15.96
N PRO A 155 -11.10 5.61 15.99
CA PRO A 155 -11.64 6.17 17.24
C PRO A 155 -12.16 5.10 18.21
N SER A 156 -12.85 4.07 17.71
CA SER A 156 -13.36 2.97 18.55
C SER A 156 -12.29 1.99 19.07
N GLN A 157 -11.04 2.07 18.58
CA GLN A 157 -9.96 1.11 18.88
C GLN A 157 -8.70 1.78 19.41
N GLU A 158 -8.67 3.12 19.51
CA GLU A 158 -7.46 3.88 19.82
C GLU A 158 -6.81 3.44 21.15
N ALA A 159 -7.61 3.24 22.21
CA ALA A 159 -7.10 2.78 23.49
C ALA A 159 -6.37 1.43 23.38
N ILE A 160 -6.98 0.46 22.72
CA ILE A 160 -6.42 -0.90 22.51
C ILE A 160 -5.12 -0.81 21.70
N VAL A 161 -5.10 0.02 20.65
CA VAL A 161 -3.92 0.19 19.78
C VAL A 161 -2.76 0.85 20.54
N ARG A 162 -3.04 1.80 21.43
CA ARG A 162 -2.02 2.45 22.27
C ARG A 162 -1.48 1.51 23.35
N GLU A 163 -2.33 0.68 23.95
CA GLU A 163 -1.89 -0.35 24.89
C GLU A 163 -1.03 -1.41 24.19
N ALA A 164 -1.42 -1.81 22.99
CA ALA A 164 -0.64 -2.72 22.15
C ALA A 164 0.75 -2.15 21.85
N GLN A 165 0.86 -0.86 21.51
CA GLN A 165 2.15 -0.19 21.31
C GLN A 165 3.04 -0.32 22.55
N LYS A 166 2.54 0.05 23.74
CA LYS A 166 3.30 -0.01 25.00
C LYS A 166 3.83 -1.42 25.27
N LYS A 167 3.00 -2.44 25.07
CA LYS A 167 3.39 -3.84 25.23
C LYS A 167 4.48 -4.26 24.24
N CYS A 168 4.35 -3.85 22.97
CA CYS A 168 5.32 -4.18 21.93
C CYS A 168 6.67 -3.46 22.14
N GLU A 169 6.66 -2.18 22.50
CA GLU A 169 7.87 -1.40 22.78
C GLU A 169 8.64 -1.96 23.98
N ALA A 170 7.93 -2.40 25.03
CA ALA A 170 8.54 -3.08 26.18
C ALA A 170 9.25 -4.40 25.81
N LEU A 171 8.91 -5.00 24.66
CA LEU A 171 9.50 -6.20 24.10
C LEU A 171 10.53 -5.90 23.00
N GLY A 172 10.82 -4.63 22.72
CA GLY A 172 11.76 -4.22 21.68
C GLY A 172 11.23 -4.39 20.25
N ILE A 173 9.91 -4.39 20.06
CA ILE A 173 9.25 -4.41 18.75
C ILE A 173 8.95 -2.97 18.32
N ASP A 174 9.38 -2.58 17.11
CA ASP A 174 8.97 -1.31 16.49
C ASP A 174 7.46 -1.32 16.28
N PHE A 175 6.74 -0.43 16.97
CA PHE A 175 5.31 -0.27 16.82
C PHE A 175 4.98 1.18 16.49
N ARG A 176 4.32 1.42 15.36
CA ARG A 176 3.97 2.77 14.90
C ARG A 176 2.48 2.94 14.65
N PHE A 177 2.04 4.18 14.72
CA PHE A 177 0.66 4.53 14.40
C PHE A 177 0.48 4.92 12.94
N LYS A 178 -0.71 4.66 12.43
CA LYS A 178 -1.25 5.25 11.20
C LYS A 178 -2.51 6.03 11.55
N GLU A 179 -2.65 7.20 10.94
CA GLU A 179 -3.90 7.96 10.97
C GLU A 179 -5.03 7.09 10.39
N PHE A 180 -6.20 7.15 11.03
CA PHE A 180 -7.41 6.57 10.46
C PHE A 180 -7.93 7.44 9.32
N LEU A 181 -8.21 6.81 8.19
CA LEU A 181 -8.71 7.45 6.98
C LEU A 181 -10.03 6.79 6.60
N GLY A 182 -11.12 7.55 6.70
CA GLY A 182 -12.44 7.04 6.41
C GLY A 182 -13.50 7.66 7.29
N GLU A 183 -14.73 7.20 7.13
CA GLU A 183 -15.86 7.70 7.88
C GLU A 183 -16.06 6.89 9.16
N HIS A 184 -16.35 7.57 10.26
CA HIS A 184 -16.82 6.97 11.51
C HIS A 184 -17.81 7.93 12.18
N ASP A 185 -18.97 7.42 12.59
CA ASP A 185 -20.07 8.19 13.19
C ASP A 185 -20.45 9.45 12.40
N GLY A 186 -20.58 9.31 11.07
CA GLY A 186 -20.97 10.40 10.16
C GLY A 186 -19.90 11.48 9.96
N ARG A 187 -18.68 11.25 10.43
CA ARG A 187 -17.54 12.16 10.26
C ARG A 187 -16.45 11.51 9.44
N MET A 188 -15.95 12.24 8.44
CA MET A 188 -14.74 11.87 7.71
C MET A 188 -13.48 12.20 8.53
N TYR A 189 -12.65 11.19 8.81
CA TYR A 189 -11.36 11.29 9.49
C TYR A 189 -10.22 11.29 8.49
N GLY A 190 -9.15 12.01 8.79
CA GLY A 190 -7.91 12.09 8.03
C GLY A 190 -7.47 13.54 7.78
N THR A 191 -6.19 13.73 7.49
CA THR A 191 -5.61 15.04 7.18
C THR A 191 -5.44 15.18 5.67
N TYR A 192 -6.28 15.99 5.02
CA TYR A 192 -6.42 16.05 3.57
C TYR A 192 -5.96 17.37 2.98
N LYS A 193 -5.23 17.33 1.85
CA LYS A 193 -4.77 18.54 1.14
C LYS A 193 -5.87 19.23 0.33
N TYR A 194 -6.79 18.45 -0.22
CA TYR A 194 -7.80 18.92 -1.17
C TYR A 194 -9.20 18.82 -0.56
N GLU A 195 -9.82 19.97 -0.33
CA GLU A 195 -11.13 20.06 0.34
C GLU A 195 -12.23 19.37 -0.49
N GLY A 196 -13.02 18.53 0.17
CA GLY A 196 -14.14 17.82 -0.42
C GLY A 196 -13.77 16.66 -1.36
N ALA A 197 -12.48 16.39 -1.58
CA ALA A 197 -12.05 15.40 -2.57
C ALA A 197 -12.47 13.96 -2.23
N CYS A 198 -12.82 13.66 -0.98
CA CYS A 198 -13.20 12.34 -0.49
C CYS A 198 -14.64 12.26 0.05
N ASP A 199 -15.43 13.32 -0.11
CA ASP A 199 -16.75 13.42 0.53
C ASP A 199 -17.78 12.49 -0.12
N LYS A 200 -17.58 12.10 -1.39
CA LYS A 200 -18.47 11.28 -2.22
C LYS A 200 -19.83 11.91 -2.53
N GLU A 201 -19.93 13.23 -2.37
CA GLU A 201 -21.17 14.00 -2.59
C GLU A 201 -21.27 14.62 -3.99
N PHE A 202 -20.16 14.70 -4.72
CA PHE A 202 -20.12 15.36 -6.02
C PHE A 202 -19.00 14.83 -6.93
N GLU A 203 -19.11 15.14 -8.22
CA GLU A 203 -18.08 14.85 -9.22
C GLU A 203 -17.70 16.16 -9.94
N LYS A 204 -16.40 16.47 -9.98
CA LYS A 204 -15.84 17.60 -10.74
C LYS A 204 -14.72 17.14 -11.67
N SER A 205 -14.54 17.89 -12.74
CA SER A 205 -13.42 17.73 -13.66
C SER A 205 -12.20 18.50 -13.17
N VAL A 206 -11.07 17.83 -13.07
CA VAL A 206 -9.78 18.37 -12.63
C VAL A 206 -8.64 17.75 -13.45
N LEU A 207 -7.43 18.27 -13.29
CA LEU A 207 -6.20 17.63 -13.78
C LEU A 207 -5.44 16.98 -12.62
N CYS A 208 -5.21 15.67 -12.70
CA CYS A 208 -4.45 14.92 -11.68
C CYS A 208 -3.16 14.35 -12.24
N LYS A 209 -2.08 14.39 -11.47
CA LYS A 209 -0.82 13.69 -11.74
C LYS A 209 -0.42 12.88 -10.51
N THR A 210 -0.07 11.61 -10.72
CA THR A 210 0.39 10.73 -9.64
C THR A 210 1.90 10.80 -9.46
N THR A 211 2.34 10.51 -8.24
CA THR A 211 3.76 10.31 -7.91
C THR A 211 4.03 8.85 -7.54
N GLU A 212 3.14 7.94 -7.95
CA GLU A 212 3.20 6.54 -7.55
C GLU A 212 3.04 5.62 -8.77
N LEU A 213 3.68 4.45 -8.71
CA LEU A 213 3.41 3.35 -9.63
C LEU A 213 2.50 2.35 -8.92
N ILE A 214 1.23 2.28 -9.31
CA ILE A 214 0.23 1.41 -8.68
C ILE A 214 -0.14 0.28 -9.64
N MET A 215 0.18 -0.95 -9.26
CA MET A 215 -0.06 -2.16 -10.07
C MET A 215 -1.14 -3.02 -9.40
N GLY A 216 -2.23 -3.32 -10.12
CA GLY A 216 -3.30 -4.21 -9.71
C GLY A 216 -2.98 -5.70 -9.95
N SER A 217 -3.85 -6.58 -9.47
CA SER A 217 -3.61 -8.03 -9.45
C SER A 217 -3.50 -8.68 -10.83
N ASP A 218 -4.10 -8.08 -11.85
CA ASP A 218 -4.08 -8.49 -13.24
C ASP A 218 -2.93 -7.83 -14.05
N GLY A 219 -2.03 -7.12 -13.37
CA GLY A 219 -0.93 -6.37 -13.96
C GLY A 219 -1.31 -4.96 -14.44
N SER A 220 -2.58 -4.58 -14.38
CA SER A 220 -3.05 -3.25 -14.78
C SER A 220 -2.37 -2.18 -13.93
N VAL A 221 -1.95 -1.09 -14.56
CA VAL A 221 -1.33 0.06 -13.90
C VAL A 221 -2.36 1.17 -13.77
N TYR A 222 -2.55 1.68 -12.56
CA TYR A 222 -3.57 2.67 -12.23
C TYR A 222 -2.94 4.01 -11.90
N ARG A 223 -3.69 5.08 -12.16
CA ARG A 223 -3.27 6.45 -11.82
C ARG A 223 -3.27 6.67 -10.30
N CYS A 224 -4.25 6.12 -9.57
CA CYS A 224 -4.40 6.31 -8.14
C CYS A 224 -5.10 5.11 -7.47
N HIS A 225 -5.18 5.10 -6.14
CA HIS A 225 -5.88 4.05 -5.39
C HIS A 225 -7.38 4.05 -5.69
N SER A 226 -7.99 5.23 -5.87
CA SER A 226 -9.41 5.31 -6.26
C SER A 226 -9.69 4.57 -7.56
N ASP A 227 -8.84 4.75 -8.59
CA ASP A 227 -9.01 4.06 -9.87
C ASP A 227 -8.81 2.54 -9.75
N LEU A 228 -7.85 2.09 -8.93
CA LEU A 228 -7.63 0.67 -8.65
C LEU A 228 -8.84 0.03 -7.94
N TYR A 229 -9.32 0.64 -6.85
CA TYR A 229 -10.36 0.04 -6.00
C TYR A 229 -11.74 0.07 -6.66
N GLU A 230 -12.05 1.12 -7.42
CA GLU A 230 -13.31 1.20 -8.17
C GLU A 230 -13.25 0.54 -9.55
N GLY A 231 -12.12 -0.08 -9.92
CA GLY A 231 -11.98 -0.81 -11.19
C GLY A 231 -12.07 0.09 -12.42
N ARG A 232 -11.61 1.34 -12.32
CA ARG A 232 -11.62 2.29 -13.43
C ARG A 232 -10.56 1.91 -14.47
N THR A 233 -10.64 2.53 -15.65
CA THR A 233 -9.73 2.24 -16.76
C THR A 233 -8.26 2.43 -16.35
N PRO A 234 -7.41 1.39 -16.48
CA PRO A 234 -5.99 1.52 -16.18
C PRO A 234 -5.26 2.35 -17.25
N VAL A 235 -4.11 2.91 -16.87
CA VAL A 235 -3.23 3.70 -17.75
C VAL A 235 -2.19 2.83 -18.47
N GLY A 236 -2.18 1.53 -18.24
CA GLY A 236 -1.29 0.58 -18.89
C GLY A 236 -1.28 -0.78 -18.20
N ASN A 237 -0.31 -1.63 -18.52
CA ASN A 237 -0.14 -2.93 -17.87
C ASN A 237 1.35 -3.29 -17.75
N ILE A 238 1.77 -3.76 -16.57
CA ILE A 238 3.17 -4.07 -16.25
C ILE A 238 3.74 -5.23 -17.08
N ILE A 239 2.89 -6.08 -17.67
CA ILE A 239 3.33 -7.17 -18.55
C ILE A 239 3.32 -6.82 -20.03
N ASP A 240 2.79 -5.65 -20.41
CA ASP A 240 2.87 -5.18 -21.79
C ASP A 240 4.33 -4.80 -22.14
N PRO A 241 4.99 -5.48 -23.09
CA PRO A 241 6.39 -5.23 -23.46
C PRO A 241 6.72 -3.78 -23.84
N ALA A 242 5.73 -3.02 -24.30
CA ALA A 242 5.86 -1.62 -24.73
C ALA A 242 5.54 -0.61 -23.62
N PHE A 243 4.91 -1.04 -22.51
CA PHE A 243 4.52 -0.15 -21.43
C PHE A 243 5.67 0.72 -20.92
N ASP A 244 5.38 1.99 -20.73
CA ASP A 244 6.25 3.01 -20.16
C ASP A 244 5.43 3.99 -19.31
N ILE A 245 6.08 4.68 -18.39
CA ILE A 245 5.41 5.64 -17.52
C ILE A 245 5.28 6.97 -18.26
N GLU A 246 4.04 7.35 -18.54
CA GLU A 246 3.70 8.70 -19.01
C GLU A 246 3.50 9.64 -17.82
N ASP A 247 4.52 10.44 -17.53
CA ASP A 247 4.59 11.31 -16.37
C ASP A 247 3.86 12.67 -16.57
N ILE A 248 2.55 12.62 -16.79
CA ILE A 248 1.74 13.78 -17.20
C ILE A 248 0.53 14.02 -16.29
N TYR A 249 -0.02 15.24 -16.33
CA TYR A 249 -1.35 15.51 -15.80
C TYR A 249 -2.40 14.91 -16.73
N ARG A 250 -3.38 14.21 -16.15
CA ARG A 250 -4.50 13.58 -16.87
C ARG A 250 -5.82 14.15 -16.40
N PRO A 251 -6.79 14.34 -17.31
CA PRO A 251 -8.17 14.63 -16.93
C PRO A 251 -8.73 13.59 -15.95
N CYS A 252 -9.39 14.05 -14.91
CA CYS A 252 -10.16 13.25 -13.96
C CYS A 252 -11.53 13.89 -13.81
N HIS A 253 -12.61 13.11 -13.97
CA HIS A 253 -13.98 13.62 -13.89
C HIS A 253 -14.69 13.26 -12.58
N VAL A 254 -13.98 12.65 -11.63
CA VAL A 254 -14.53 12.09 -10.39
C VAL A 254 -13.89 12.72 -9.15
N TYR A 255 -13.41 13.96 -9.25
CA TYR A 255 -12.98 14.71 -8.05
C TYR A 255 -14.18 14.87 -7.12
N GLY A 256 -13.99 14.54 -5.84
CA GLY A 256 -15.07 14.31 -4.86
C GLY A 256 -15.19 12.82 -4.46
N HIS A 257 -14.68 11.91 -5.30
CA HIS A 257 -14.59 10.46 -5.06
C HIS A 257 -13.13 9.96 -5.04
N CYS A 258 -12.17 10.82 -4.69
CA CYS A 258 -10.78 10.39 -4.49
C CYS A 258 -10.70 9.40 -3.32
N ASN A 259 -9.67 8.55 -3.31
CA ASN A 259 -9.39 7.70 -2.16
C ASN A 259 -8.55 8.50 -1.14
N PRO A 260 -8.81 8.39 0.17
CA PRO A 260 -8.05 9.07 1.20
C PRO A 260 -6.55 8.83 1.14
N CYS A 261 -6.10 7.63 0.72
CA CYS A 261 -4.68 7.33 0.55
C CYS A 261 -4.01 8.17 -0.54
N ASP A 262 -4.78 8.68 -1.51
CA ASP A 262 -4.26 9.49 -2.60
C ASP A 262 -3.97 10.93 -2.17
N ILE A 263 -4.82 11.48 -1.29
CA ILE A 263 -4.87 12.92 -0.97
C ILE A 263 -4.54 13.26 0.48
N LYS A 264 -4.28 12.26 1.33
CA LYS A 264 -3.77 12.50 2.69
C LYS A 264 -2.41 13.19 2.67
N VAL A 265 -2.22 14.11 3.60
CA VAL A 265 -0.91 14.73 3.86
C VAL A 265 -0.06 13.74 4.62
N LYS A 266 1.06 13.33 4.03
CA LYS A 266 2.00 12.34 4.56
C LYS A 266 3.44 12.82 4.39
N THR A 267 4.38 12.08 4.98
CA THR A 267 5.79 12.24 4.64
C THR A 267 6.06 11.64 3.26
N ASN A 268 6.92 12.29 2.48
CA ASN A 268 7.46 11.70 1.27
C ASN A 268 8.51 10.63 1.64
N ARG A 269 9.11 9.97 0.64
CA ARG A 269 10.12 8.94 0.89
C ARG A 269 11.35 9.45 1.65
N LEU A 270 11.69 10.74 1.48
CA LEU A 270 12.81 11.43 2.11
C LEU A 270 12.48 11.90 3.54
N GLN A 271 11.32 11.49 4.07
CA GLN A 271 10.82 11.86 5.39
C GLN A 271 10.43 13.34 5.53
N GLU A 272 10.18 14.04 4.42
CA GLU A 272 9.71 15.42 4.42
C GLU A 272 8.17 15.46 4.46
N PHE A 273 7.60 16.16 5.43
CA PHE A 273 6.15 16.29 5.61
C PHE A 273 5.53 17.26 4.59
N GLY A 274 4.25 17.05 4.24
CA GLY A 274 3.50 17.92 3.32
C GLY A 274 3.21 17.31 1.95
N HIS A 275 3.50 16.02 1.77
CA HIS A 275 3.34 15.32 0.49
C HIS A 275 1.97 14.64 0.35
N THR A 276 1.44 14.58 -0.87
CA THR A 276 0.27 13.78 -1.28
C THR A 276 0.63 12.90 -2.47
N SER A 277 0.01 11.72 -2.58
CA SER A 277 0.28 10.74 -3.66
C SER A 277 -0.05 11.31 -5.04
N VAL A 278 -1.11 12.14 -5.10
CA VAL A 278 -1.54 12.84 -6.29
C VAL A 278 -1.41 14.35 -6.10
N ASP A 279 -1.02 15.03 -7.17
CA ASP A 279 -1.16 16.47 -7.32
C ASP A 279 -2.36 16.78 -8.22
N ILE A 280 -3.23 17.67 -7.75
CA ILE A 280 -4.50 18.04 -8.39
C ILE A 280 -4.48 19.55 -8.69
N LYS A 281 -4.87 19.90 -9.91
CA LYS A 281 -4.99 21.27 -10.45
C LYS A 281 -6.39 21.53 -10.97
N ASP A 282 -6.69 22.81 -11.21
CA ASP A 282 -7.93 23.31 -11.79
C ASP A 282 -9.17 22.93 -10.95
N ILE A 283 -9.03 23.04 -9.63
CA ILE A 283 -10.13 22.84 -8.70
C ILE A 283 -10.93 24.15 -8.67
N ASP A 284 -11.97 24.24 -9.51
CA ASP A 284 -12.90 25.35 -9.43
C ASP A 284 -13.74 25.23 -8.14
N LEU A 285 -13.34 26.00 -7.13
CA LEU A 285 -14.03 26.15 -5.85
C LEU A 285 -15.24 27.09 -5.97
N GLU A 286 -16.03 27.01 -7.05
CA GLU A 286 -17.37 27.58 -7.01
C GLU A 286 -18.27 26.62 -6.22
N ARG A 287 -18.45 26.94 -4.93
CA ARG A 287 -19.60 26.50 -4.13
C ARG A 287 -20.79 27.36 -4.58
N LYS A 288 -21.77 26.75 -5.25
CA LYS A 288 -23.13 27.30 -5.25
C LYS A 288 -23.84 26.87 -3.97
#